data_AF-A0A349XQS3-F1
#
_entry.id   AF-A0A349XQS3-F1
#
_cell.length_a   1.000
_cell.length_b   1.000
_cell.length_c   1.000
_cell.angle_alpha   90.00
_cell.angle_beta   90.00
_cell.angle_gamma   90.00
#
_symmetry.space_group_name_H-M   'P 1'
#
loop_
_entity.id
_entity.type
_entity.pdbx_description
1 polymer ?
#
loop_
_entity_poly.entity_id
_entity_poly.type
_entity_poly.pdbx_seq_one_letter_code
_entity_poly.pdbx_strand_id
1 'polypeptide(L)' 'MTISKSPPIHPGEILRELYLEPLGMSAYALARHLNVPRTRIERIAGEKLGITADTALRLAKFFK' A
#
# COMPACT_ATOMS: atom_id res chain seq x y z
N MET A 1 -31.03 -8.01 -0.18
CA MET A 1 -29.71 -7.39 0.09
C MET A 1 -29.35 -6.52 -1.09
N THR A 2 -29.53 -5.20 -0.97
CA THR A 2 -29.05 -4.23 -1.96
C THR A 2 -27.53 -4.14 -1.81
N ILE A 3 -26.77 -4.56 -2.82
CA ILE A 3 -25.32 -4.41 -2.84
C ILE A 3 -25.05 -2.92 -3.09
N SER A 4 -24.83 -2.17 -2.02
CA SER A 4 -24.39 -0.77 -2.09
C SER A 4 -23.06 -0.75 -2.83
N LYS A 5 -23.06 -0.24 -4.06
CA LYS A 5 -21.85 -0.11 -4.89
C LYS A 5 -21.02 1.06 -4.36
N SER A 6 -20.24 0.80 -3.31
CA SER A 6 -19.20 1.74 -2.87
C SER A 6 -18.23 2.01 -4.01
N PRO A 7 -17.69 3.24 -4.13
CA PRO A 7 -16.64 3.52 -5.10
C PRO A 7 -15.46 2.54 -4.90
N PRO A 8 -14.79 2.12 -5.98
CA PRO A 8 -13.66 1.20 -5.87
C PRO A 8 -12.55 1.85 -5.03
N ILE A 9 -12.18 1.19 -3.94
CA ILE A 9 -11.11 1.65 -3.05
C ILE A 9 -9.78 1.22 -3.67
N HIS A 10 -8.87 2.19 -3.84
CA HIS A 10 -7.54 1.90 -4.35
C HIS A 10 -6.71 1.20 -3.25
N PRO A 11 -5.97 0.12 -3.54
CA PRO A 11 -5.17 -0.57 -2.51
C PRO A 11 -4.09 0.31 -1.87
N GLY A 12 -3.68 1.37 -2.57
CA GLY A 12 -2.81 2.43 -2.05
C GLY A 12 -3.40 3.25 -0.92
N GLU A 13 -4.70 3.52 -0.97
CA GLU A 13 -5.44 4.21 0.11
C GLU A 13 -5.42 3.33 1.36
N ILE A 14 -5.74 2.04 1.22
CA ILE A 14 -5.67 1.05 2.29
C ILE A 14 -4.26 0.98 2.90
N LEU A 15 -3.22 0.91 2.07
CA LEU A 15 -1.84 0.87 2.54
C LEU A 15 -1.47 2.13 3.35
N ARG A 16 -1.94 3.31 2.91
CA ARG A 16 -1.67 4.58 3.58
C ARG A 16 -2.41 4.66 4.92
N GLU A 17 -3.72 4.51 4.89
CA GLU A 17 -4.61 4.80 6.03
C GLU A 17 -4.62 3.70 7.09
N LEU A 18 -4.50 2.42 6.69
CA LEU A 18 -4.59 1.30 7.64
C LEU A 18 -3.24 0.78 8.11
N TYR A 19 -2.13 1.13 7.44
CA TYR A 19 -0.80 0.63 7.79
C TYR A 19 0.21 1.75 8.02
N LEU A 20 0.44 2.63 7.05
CA LEU A 20 1.50 3.64 7.17
C LEU A 20 1.19 4.70 8.24
N GLU A 21 -0.01 5.28 8.23
CA GLU A 21 -0.41 6.31 9.18
C GLU A 21 -0.48 5.78 10.63
N PRO A 22 -1.12 4.64 10.93
CA PRO A 22 -1.17 4.11 12.30
C PRO A 22 0.22 3.73 12.86
N LEU A 23 1.16 3.37 11.99
CA LEU A 23 2.54 3.03 12.36
C LEU A 23 3.47 4.25 12.37
N GLY A 24 2.99 5.46 12.02
CA GLY A 24 3.84 6.64 11.84
C GLY A 24 4.96 6.44 10.82
N MET A 25 4.75 5.52 9.86
CA MET A 25 5.78 5.07 8.94
C MET A 25 5.67 5.80 7.61
N SER A 26 6.80 6.33 7.12
CA SER A 26 6.83 6.93 5.79
C SER A 26 6.88 5.87 4.68
N ALA A 27 6.36 6.22 3.50
CA ALA A 27 6.50 5.40 2.28
C ALA A 27 7.98 5.08 1.95
N TYR A 28 8.90 6.00 2.29
CA TYR A 28 10.34 5.79 2.17
C TYR A 28 10.85 4.69 3.13
N ALA A 29 10.46 4.74 4.41
CA ALA A 29 10.84 3.73 5.39
C ALA A 29 10.34 2.34 4.95
N LEU A 30 9.07 2.24 4.53
CA LEU A 30 8.53 0.98 4.00
C LEU A 30 9.33 0.49 2.77
N ALA A 31 9.65 1.37 1.82
CA ALA A 31 10.43 0.99 0.64
C ALA A 31 11.82 0.43 1.01
N ARG A 32 12.46 0.98 2.04
CA ARG A 32 13.75 0.49 2.58
C ARG A 32 13.59 -0.90 3.18
N HIS A 33 12.55 -1.16 3.97
CA HIS A 33 12.28 -2.48 4.55
C HIS A 33 11.96 -3.55 3.49
N LEU A 34 11.21 -3.18 2.45
CA LEU A 34 10.82 -4.09 1.37
C LEU A 34 11.93 -4.29 0.31
N ASN A 35 13.02 -3.53 0.40
CA ASN A 35 14.09 -3.46 -0.58
C ASN A 35 13.57 -3.19 -2.00
N VAL A 36 12.75 -2.15 -2.14
CA VAL A 36 12.18 -1.70 -3.43
C VAL A 36 12.45 -0.21 -3.65
N PRO A 37 12.41 0.29 -4.90
CA PRO A 37 12.54 1.72 -5.15
C PRO A 37 11.47 2.52 -4.41
N ARG A 38 11.89 3.60 -3.73
CA ARG A 38 11.01 4.54 -3.02
C ARG A 38 9.81 4.98 -3.87
N THR A 39 10.07 5.34 -5.11
CA THR A 39 9.07 5.83 -6.07
C THR A 39 7.95 4.81 -6.32
N ARG A 40 8.22 3.50 -6.17
CA ARG A 40 7.20 2.47 -6.30
C ARG A 40 6.17 2.58 -5.17
N ILE A 41 6.62 2.64 -3.92
CA ILE A 41 5.73 2.72 -2.76
C ILE A 41 5.01 4.06 -2.72
N GLU A 42 5.67 5.16 -3.05
CA GLU A 42 5.03 6.49 -3.12
C GLU A 42 3.93 6.54 -4.18
N ARG A 43 4.15 5.94 -5.36
CA ARG A 43 3.12 5.89 -6.40
C ARG A 43 1.95 4.97 -6.03
N ILE A 44 2.21 3.88 -5.30
CA ILE A 44 1.14 3.02 -4.78
C ILE A 44 0.33 3.79 -3.74
N ALA A 45 0.97 4.34 -2.71
CA ALA A 45 0.31 5.10 -1.64
C ALA A 45 -0.37 6.38 -2.14
N GLY A 46 0.11 6.95 -3.26
CA GLY A 46 -0.51 8.09 -3.94
C GLY A 46 -1.51 7.69 -5.03
N GLU A 47 -1.95 6.43 -5.08
CA GLU A 47 -3.04 5.94 -5.93
C GLU A 47 -2.78 6.06 -7.46
N LYS A 48 -1.49 6.16 -7.83
CA LYS A 48 -1.02 6.28 -9.22
C LYS A 48 -0.53 4.97 -9.82
N LEU A 49 -0.45 3.90 -9.02
CA LEU A 49 0.05 2.60 -9.42
C LEU A 49 -0.62 1.48 -8.60
N GLY A 50 -1.05 0.42 -9.26
CA GLY A 50 -1.55 -0.78 -8.60
C GLY A 50 -0.44 -1.60 -7.93
N ILE A 51 -0.84 -2.60 -7.14
CA ILE A 51 0.09 -3.53 -6.47
C ILE A 51 0.37 -4.72 -7.39
N THR A 52 1.65 -4.98 -7.69
CA THR A 52 2.08 -6.19 -8.40
C THR A 52 2.20 -7.38 -7.45
N ALA A 53 2.18 -8.60 -7.99
CA ALA A 53 2.33 -9.82 -7.18
C ALA A 53 3.62 -9.83 -6.33
N ASP A 54 4.77 -9.40 -6.88
CA ASP A 54 6.03 -9.25 -6.13
C ASP A 54 5.88 -8.28 -4.95
N THR A 55 5.21 -7.13 -5.16
CA THR A 55 4.99 -6.16 -4.10
C THR A 55 4.03 -6.69 -3.03
N ALA A 56 2.97 -7.39 -3.43
CA ALA A 56 2.03 -8.02 -2.50
C ALA A 56 2.71 -9.06 -1.61
N LEU A 57 3.56 -9.92 -2.17
CA LEU A 57 4.31 -10.92 -1.39
C LEU A 57 5.29 -10.26 -0.40
N ARG A 58 5.92 -9.14 -0.78
CA ARG A 58 6.81 -8.38 0.12
C ARG A 58 6.02 -7.73 1.25
N LEU A 59 4.90 -7.09 0.94
CA LEU A 59 4.01 -6.48 1.93
C LEU A 59 3.48 -7.52 2.93
N ALA A 60 3.01 -8.67 2.43
CA ALA A 60 2.52 -9.77 3.27
C ALA A 60 3.59 -10.34 4.20
N LYS A 61 4.86 -10.35 3.78
CA LYS A 61 5.98 -10.76 4.64
C LYS A 61 6.32 -9.73 5.71
N PHE A 62 6.13 -8.45 5.41
CA PHE A 62 6.49 -7.36 6.32
C PHE A 62 5.42 -7.10 7.39
N PHE A 63 4.15 -7.06 7.01
CA PHE A 63 3.01 -6.75 7.88
C PHE A 63 2.35 -8.00 8.50
N LYS A 64 3.15 -9.01 8.84
CA LYS A 64 2.65 -10.29 9.34
C LYS A 64 1.84 -10.14 10.63
#